data_AF-A0A699UNX4-F1
#
_entry.id   AF-A0A699UNX4-F1
#
_cell.length_a   1.000
_cell.length_b   1.000
_cell.length_c   1.000
_cell.angle_alpha   90.00
_cell.angle_beta   90.00
_cell.angle_gamma   90.00
#
_symmetry.space_group_name_H-M   'P 1'
#
loop_
_entity.id
_entity.type
_entity.pdbx_description
1 polymer ?
#
loop_
_entity_poly.entity_id
_entity_poly.type
_entity_poly.pdbx_seq_one_letter_code
_entity_poly.pdbx_strand_id
1 'polypeptide(L)'
;MKDHPLEQVIGNSSQSVRTRRQLESDGEMCMFALTVIRTKPKNIKEAMADSAWIKSMQEELHQFDRLDVWELVKRPLCKNVINMKWL
;
A
#
# COMPACT_ATOMS: atom_id res chain seq x y z
N MET A 1 -42.51 -14.21 -5.77
CA MET A 1 -41.40 -13.63 -5.00
C MET A 1 -42.05 -12.92 -3.83
N LYS A 2 -41.87 -13.40 -2.58
CA LYS A 2 -42.50 -12.76 -1.42
C LYS A 2 -41.65 -11.55 -1.04
N ASP A 3 -42.23 -10.37 -1.04
CA ASP A 3 -41.57 -9.15 -0.58
C ASP A 3 -41.34 -9.26 0.93
N HIS A 4 -40.07 -9.42 1.33
CA HIS A 4 -39.70 -9.36 2.74
C HIS A 4 -39.59 -7.89 3.17
N PRO A 5 -40.26 -7.48 4.27
CA PRO A 5 -40.19 -6.11 4.77
C PRO A 5 -38.74 -5.71 5.08
N LEU A 6 -38.29 -4.55 4.58
CA LEU A 6 -36.96 -4.00 4.85
C LEU A 6 -36.70 -3.76 6.35
N GLU A 7 -37.76 -3.53 7.12
CA GLU A 7 -37.72 -3.39 8.59
C GLU A 7 -37.30 -4.67 9.32
N GLN A 8 -37.39 -5.83 8.66
CA GLN A 8 -36.97 -7.13 9.23
C GLN A 8 -35.53 -7.51 8.88
N VAL A 9 -34.82 -6.68 8.08
CA VAL A 9 -33.43 -6.94 7.70
C VAL A 9 -32.52 -6.44 8.81
N ILE A 10 -31.98 -7.38 9.61
CA ILE A 10 -30.98 -7.08 10.65
C ILE A 10 -29.61 -6.96 9.98
N GLY A 11 -29.14 -5.73 9.81
CA GLY A 11 -27.85 -5.41 9.21
C GLY A 11 -28.00 -4.39 8.08
N ASN A 12 -26.93 -3.66 7.79
CA ASN A 12 -26.96 -2.70 6.69
C ASN A 12 -27.01 -3.47 5.36
N SER A 13 -28.12 -3.34 4.62
CA SER A 13 -28.34 -4.01 3.33
C SER A 13 -27.36 -3.58 2.23
N SER A 14 -26.66 -2.46 2.41
CA SER A 14 -25.58 -2.01 1.51
C SER A 14 -24.21 -2.60 1.85
N GLN A 15 -24.04 -3.29 2.99
CA GLN A 15 -22.79 -3.95 3.35
C GLN A 15 -22.64 -5.28 2.61
N SER A 16 -21.45 -5.51 2.07
CA SER A 16 -21.11 -6.81 1.47
C SER A 16 -20.99 -7.88 2.56
N VAL A 17 -21.24 -9.14 2.17
CA VAL A 17 -21.08 -10.27 3.08
C VAL A 17 -19.60 -10.45 3.40
N ARG A 18 -19.22 -10.18 4.65
CA ARG A 18 -17.85 -10.43 5.15
C ARG A 18 -17.85 -11.73 5.93
N THR A 19 -17.03 -12.69 5.49
CA THR A 19 -16.87 -13.95 6.21
C THR A 19 -15.93 -13.76 7.40
N ARG A 20 -16.00 -14.65 8.40
CA ARG A 20 -15.06 -14.65 9.54
C ARG A 20 -13.60 -14.69 9.08
N ARG A 21 -13.31 -15.51 8.06
CA ARG A 21 -11.97 -15.61 7.44
C ARG A 21 -11.50 -14.29 6.85
N GLN A 22 -12.40 -13.52 6.23
CA GLN A 22 -12.06 -12.21 5.67
C GLN A 22 -11.69 -11.22 6.78
N LEU A 23 -12.37 -11.26 7.93
CA LEU A 23 -12.03 -10.38 9.06
C LEU A 23 -10.66 -10.72 9.66
N GLU A 24 -10.33 -12.01 9.76
CA GLU A 24 -9.01 -12.48 10.18
C GLU A 24 -7.92 -12.02 9.20
N SER A 25 -8.11 -12.23 7.89
CA SER A 25 -7.14 -11.80 6.88
C SER A 25 -6.95 -10.28 6.85
N ASP A 26 -8.04 -9.53 7.00
CA ASP A 26 -7.96 -8.07 7.02
C ASP A 26 -7.27 -7.57 8.30
N GLY A 27 -7.46 -8.28 9.42
CA GLY A 27 -6.74 -8.05 10.67
C GLY A 27 -5.24 -8.32 10.55
N GLU A 28 -4.86 -9.46 9.94
CA GLU A 28 -3.46 -9.80 9.64
C GLU A 28 -2.83 -8.76 8.71
N MET A 29 -3.55 -8.36 7.66
CA MET A 29 -3.09 -7.34 6.71
C MET A 29 -2.91 -5.98 7.40
N CYS A 30 -3.81 -5.59 8.31
CA CYS A 30 -3.66 -4.37 9.11
C CYS A 30 -2.43 -4.45 10.03
N MET A 31 -2.21 -5.57 10.72
CA MET A 31 -1.04 -5.74 11.58
C MET A 31 0.27 -5.71 10.79
N PHE A 32 0.30 -6.29 9.60
CA PHE A 32 1.42 -6.19 8.68
C PHE A 32 1.67 -4.73 8.27
N ALA A 33 0.63 -4.02 7.81
CA ALA A 33 0.75 -2.62 7.41
C ALA A 33 1.25 -1.73 8.56
N LEU A 34 0.73 -1.92 9.78
CA LEU A 34 1.19 -1.20 10.97
C LEU A 34 2.66 -1.47 11.29
N THR A 35 3.10 -2.72 11.13
CA THR A 35 4.50 -3.11 11.33
C THR A 35 5.39 -2.42 10.31
N VAL A 36 5.04 -2.48 9.02
CA VAL A 36 5.79 -1.80 7.95
C VAL A 36 5.88 -0.30 8.18
N ILE A 37 4.77 0.36 8.55
CA ILE A 37 4.76 1.79 8.87
C ILE A 37 5.69 2.09 10.06
N ARG A 38 5.71 1.22 11.07
CA ARG A 38 6.54 1.39 12.27
C ARG A 38 8.02 1.18 12.00
N THR A 39 8.38 0.22 11.14
CA THR A 39 9.77 -0.11 10.80
C THR A 39 10.30 0.71 9.63
N LYS A 40 9.46 1.50 8.96
CA LYS A 40 9.89 2.38 7.88
C LYS A 40 10.88 3.43 8.40
N PRO A 41 12.04 3.60 7.74
CA PRO A 41 13.00 4.65 8.09
C PRO A 41 12.36 6.05 7.99
N LYS A 42 12.67 6.92 8.96
CA LYS A 42 12.11 8.28 8.99
C LYS A 42 12.94 9.29 8.20
N ASN A 43 14.22 8.99 8.02
CA ASN A 43 15.15 9.85 7.30
C ASN A 43 16.11 9.04 6.41
N ILE A 44 16.79 9.75 5.51
CA ILE A 44 17.68 9.12 4.53
C ILE A 44 18.83 8.37 5.21
N LYS A 45 19.36 8.89 6.33
CA LYS A 45 20.49 8.23 7.01
C LYS A 45 20.10 6.88 7.60
N GLU A 46 18.94 6.81 8.24
CA GLU A 46 18.36 5.55 8.73
C GLU A 46 18.10 4.57 7.57
N ALA A 47 17.52 5.06 6.47
CA ALA A 47 17.24 4.24 5.30
C ALA A 47 18.50 3.65 4.67
N MET A 48 19.58 4.44 4.63
CA MET A 48 20.87 4.02 4.07
C MET A 48 21.67 3.11 5.02
N ALA A 49 21.30 3.03 6.30
CA ALA A 49 21.93 2.15 7.28
C ALA A 49 21.18 0.81 7.44
N ASP A 50 19.91 0.76 7.05
CA ASP A 50 19.08 -0.46 7.11
C ASP A 50 19.24 -1.30 5.84
N SER A 51 20.03 -2.37 5.95
CA SER A 51 20.27 -3.30 4.84
C SER A 51 19.01 -4.03 4.36
N ALA A 52 18.06 -4.32 5.26
CA ALA A 52 16.81 -5.00 4.88
C ALA A 52 15.94 -4.05 4.06
N TRP A 53 15.84 -2.79 4.49
CA TRP A 53 15.14 -1.74 3.75
C TRP A 53 15.74 -1.49 2.36
N ILE A 54 17.07 -1.38 2.25
CA ILE A 54 17.76 -1.21 0.95
C ILE A 54 17.44 -2.37 0.02
N LYS A 55 17.54 -3.60 0.52
CA LYS A 55 17.26 -4.81 -0.28
C LYS A 55 15.81 -4.82 -0.77
N SER A 56 14.85 -4.52 0.12
CA SER A 56 13.43 -4.46 -0.28
C SER A 56 13.16 -3.38 -1.32
N MET A 57 13.76 -2.19 -1.19
CA MET A 57 13.60 -1.14 -2.19
C MET A 57 14.21 -1.52 -3.55
N GLN A 58 15.33 -2.25 -3.55
CA GLN A 58 15.93 -2.76 -4.79
C GLN A 58 15.06 -3.82 -5.46
N GLU A 59 14.47 -4.72 -4.68
CA GLU A 59 13.54 -5.74 -5.18
C GLU A 59 12.29 -5.10 -5.80
N GLU A 60 11.73 -4.07 -5.16
CA GLU A 60 10.59 -3.30 -5.67
C GLU A 60 10.93 -2.56 -6.98
N LEU A 61 12.07 -1.85 -7.02
CA LEU A 61 12.54 -1.19 -8.26
C LEU A 61 12.72 -2.19 -9.41
N HIS A 62 13.27 -3.37 -9.12
CA HIS A 62 13.40 -4.43 -10.11
C HIS A 62 12.05 -4.98 -10.59
N GLN A 63 11.01 -4.98 -9.74
CA GLN A 63 9.66 -5.31 -10.19
C GLN A 63 9.07 -4.24 -11.12
N PHE A 64 9.32 -2.95 -10.88
CA PHE A 64 8.87 -1.90 -11.78
C PHE A 64 9.52 -1.99 -13.16
N ASP A 65 10.82 -2.30 -13.21
CA ASP A 65 11.55 -2.55 -14.47
C ASP A 65 10.97 -3.75 -15.22
N ARG A 66 10.75 -4.87 -14.51
CA ARG A 66 10.14 -6.08 -15.10
C ARG A 66 8.73 -5.87 -15.63
N LEU A 67 7.96 -4.97 -15.01
CA LEU A 67 6.58 -4.68 -15.37
C LEU A 67 6.48 -3.51 -16.36
N ASP A 68 7.60 -2.88 -16.72
CA ASP A 68 7.67 -1.72 -17.62
C ASP A 68 6.72 -0.57 -17.22
N VAL A 69 6.59 -0.34 -15.90
CA VAL A 69 5.64 0.67 -15.37
C VAL A 69 6.31 2.04 -15.24
N TRP A 70 7.63 2.08 -15.05
CA TRP A 70 8.40 3.30 -14.74
C TRP A 70 9.72 3.33 -15.52
N GLU A 71 10.07 4.48 -16.09
CA GLU A 71 11.37 4.71 -16.73
C GLU A 71 12.31 5.49 -15.80
N LEU A 72 13.55 5.00 -15.61
CA LEU A 72 14.56 5.70 -14.82
C LEU A 72 15.19 6.84 -15.64
N VAL A 73 14.66 8.05 -15.48
CA VAL A 73 15.17 9.24 -16.17
C VAL A 73 16.28 9.92 -15.35
N LYS A 74 17.34 10.36 -16.02
CA LYS A 74 18.42 11.14 -15.39
C LYS A 74 17.86 12.41 -14.76
N ARG A 75 18.34 12.73 -13.57
CA ARG A 75 17.98 13.97 -12.88
C ARG A 75 18.30 15.18 -13.75
N PRO A 76 17.32 16.06 -14.06
CA PRO A 76 17.59 17.28 -14.80
C PRO A 76 18.50 18.21 -13.98
N LEU A 77 19.60 18.64 -14.59
CA LEU A 77 20.70 19.36 -13.94
C LEU A 77 20.32 20.72 -13.34
N CYS A 78 19.22 21.32 -13.78
CA CYS A 78 18.85 22.70 -13.43
C CYS A 78 17.43 22.85 -12.88
N LYS A 79 16.80 21.75 -12.42
CA LYS A 79 15.43 21.80 -11.86
C LYS A 79 15.41 21.21 -10.46
N ASN A 80 14.74 21.90 -9.54
CA ASN A 80 14.44 21.37 -8.21
C ASN A 80 13.44 20.23 -8.37
N VAL A 81 13.93 18.98 -8.29
CA VAL A 81 13.13 17.75 -8.40
C VAL A 81 11.97 17.75 -7.39
N ILE A 82 12.17 18.38 -6.23
CA ILE A 82 11.18 18.50 -5.14
C ILE A 82 9.95 19.34 -5.56
N ASN A 83 10.09 20.25 -6.53
CA ASN A 83 8.99 21.09 -7.03
C ASN A 83 8.30 20.55 -8.29
N MET A 84 8.60 19.32 -8.72
CA MET A 84 7.86 18.69 -9.82
C MET A 84 6.52 18.20 -9.30
N LYS A 85 5.42 18.78 -9.80
CA LYS A 85 4.10 18.16 -9.72
C LYS A 85 4.10 16.95 -10.65
N TRP A 86 3.82 15.78 -10.10
CA TRP A 86 3.45 14.61 -10.88
C TRP A 86 2.04 14.86 -11.44
N LEU A 87 1.87 14.72 -12.76
CA LEU A 87 0.55 14.69 -13.43
C LEU A 87 0.08 13.24 -13.50
#